data_AF-A0A8S4SB02-F1
#
_entry.id   AF-A0A8S4SB02-F1
#
_cell.length_a   1.000
_cell.length_b   1.000
_cell.length_c   1.000
_cell.angle_alpha   90.00
_cell.angle_beta   90.00
_cell.angle_gamma   90.00
#
_symmetry.space_group_name_H-M   'P 1'
#
loop_
_entity.id
_entity.type
_entity.pdbx_description
1 polymer ?
#
loop_
_entity_poly.entity_id
_entity_poly.type
_entity_poly.pdbx_seq_one_letter_code
_entity_poly.pdbx_strand_id
1 'polypeptide(L)'
;MWFAYFASILALATLANGFGQGAPQGACKDMTPGHGVPPQSTPAPYVITPSTKAVKAGTPMEVTISGKTASNTIRGLMLQARAGDKIVGTFKVDPNDPLAQPMKCDVQGDTVTHKLHDPKDDKQTVYFTWTPPADLNESIKFR
;
A
#
# COMPACT_ATOMS: atom_id res chain seq x y z
N MET A 1 -36.98 -4.00 -27.61
CA MET A 1 -35.55 -4.12 -27.96
C MET A 1 -34.66 -3.18 -27.15
N TRP A 2 -35.05 -1.92 -26.87
CA TRP A 2 -34.26 -1.00 -26.02
C TRP A 2 -34.07 -1.42 -24.56
N PHE A 3 -35.07 -2.06 -23.94
CA PHE A 3 -35.01 -2.50 -22.54
C PHE A 3 -33.86 -3.48 -22.26
N ALA A 4 -33.55 -4.37 -23.23
CA ALA A 4 -32.46 -5.33 -23.10
C ALA A 4 -31.09 -4.63 -23.07
N TYR A 5 -30.87 -3.64 -23.95
CA TYR A 5 -29.63 -2.85 -23.96
C TYR A 5 -29.46 -2.04 -22.68
N PHE A 6 -30.54 -1.44 -22.15
CA PHE A 6 -30.49 -0.67 -20.92
C PHE A 6 -30.16 -1.56 -19.70
N ALA A 7 -30.74 -2.76 -19.62
CA ALA A 7 -30.43 -3.73 -18.58
C ALA A 7 -28.99 -4.26 -18.69
N SER A 8 -28.49 -4.50 -19.91
CA SER A 8 -27.11 -4.90 -20.13
C SER A 8 -26.09 -3.81 -19.76
N ILE A 9 -26.37 -2.54 -20.06
CA ILE A 9 -25.52 -1.41 -19.68
C ILE A 9 -25.50 -1.22 -18.15
N LEU A 10 -26.67 -1.35 -17.48
CA LEU A 10 -26.75 -1.24 -16.03
C LEU A 10 -26.01 -2.38 -15.32
N ALA A 11 -26.10 -3.61 -15.84
CA ALA A 11 -25.33 -4.75 -15.33
C ALA A 11 -23.82 -4.54 -15.46
N LEU A 12 -23.35 -4.02 -16.60
CA LEU A 12 -21.94 -3.68 -16.81
C LEU A 12 -21.47 -2.53 -15.90
N ALA A 13 -22.34 -1.57 -15.58
CA ALA A 13 -22.02 -0.48 -14.67
C ALA A 13 -21.81 -0.96 -13.22
N THR A 14 -22.50 -2.02 -12.78
CA THR A 14 -22.26 -2.62 -11.44
C THR A 14 -20.94 -3.38 -11.33
N LEU A 15 -20.31 -3.72 -12.46
CA LEU A 15 -18.97 -4.33 -12.49
C LEU A 15 -17.85 -3.29 -12.28
N ALA A 16 -18.16 -2.00 -12.40
CA ALA A 16 -17.23 -0.91 -12.10
C ALA A 16 -17.22 -0.61 -10.59
N ASN A 17 -16.85 -1.59 -9.77
CA ASN A 17 -16.54 -1.34 -8.36
C ASN A 17 -15.15 -0.68 -8.27
N GLY A 18 -15.14 0.64 -8.07
CA GLY A 18 -13.97 1.30 -7.50
C GLY A 18 -13.85 0.92 -6.03
N PHE A 19 -13.08 -0.12 -5.72
CA PHE A 19 -12.87 -0.53 -4.33
C PHE A 19 -12.09 0.58 -3.60
N GLY A 20 -12.78 1.37 -2.77
CA GLY A 20 -12.17 2.38 -1.90
C GLY A 20 -11.44 1.79 -0.68
N GLN A 21 -11.14 0.48 -0.71
CA GLN A 21 -10.51 -0.25 0.37
C GLN A 21 -9.44 -1.17 -0.18
N GLY A 22 -8.21 -1.05 0.34
CA GLY A 22 -7.10 -1.94 0.06
C GLY A 22 -6.67 -2.05 -1.40
N ALA A 23 -5.42 -2.43 -1.61
CA ALA A 23 -4.94 -2.82 -2.93
C ALA A 23 -5.48 -4.23 -3.29
N PRO A 24 -5.82 -4.47 -4.57
CA PRO A 24 -6.20 -5.81 -5.02
C PRO A 24 -5.00 -6.75 -5.03
N GLN A 25 -5.24 -8.06 -4.83
CA GLN A 25 -4.19 -9.10 -4.88
C GLN A 25 -3.38 -9.08 -6.17
N GLY A 26 -4.00 -8.74 -7.31
CA GLY A 26 -3.30 -8.64 -8.60
C GLY A 26 -2.18 -7.60 -8.61
N ALA A 27 -2.28 -6.54 -7.78
CA ALA A 27 -1.27 -5.49 -7.69
C ALA A 27 -0.04 -5.91 -6.86
N CYS A 28 -0.04 -7.08 -6.22
CA CYS A 28 1.03 -7.48 -5.30
C CYS A 28 2.44 -7.42 -5.89
N LYS A 29 2.59 -7.86 -7.14
CA LYS A 29 3.90 -8.06 -7.77
C LYS A 29 4.41 -6.82 -8.48
N ASP A 30 3.55 -6.13 -9.22
CA ASP A 30 3.90 -4.94 -9.99
C ASP A 30 3.60 -3.62 -9.25
N MET A 31 2.87 -3.67 -8.14
CA MET A 31 2.37 -2.51 -7.37
C MET A 31 1.59 -1.52 -8.24
N THR A 32 0.93 -2.03 -9.28
CA THR A 32 0.16 -1.24 -10.23
C THR A 32 -1.33 -1.27 -9.87
N PRO A 33 -1.97 -0.13 -9.55
CA PRO A 33 -3.37 -0.09 -9.09
C PRO A 33 -4.42 -0.51 -10.13
N GLY A 34 -4.08 -0.59 -11.42
CA GLY A 34 -5.00 -1.00 -12.48
C GLY A 34 -6.07 0.05 -12.85
N HIS A 35 -5.91 1.31 -12.45
CA HIS A 35 -6.89 2.38 -12.71
C HIS A 35 -6.83 2.98 -14.13
N GLY A 36 -6.11 2.35 -15.07
CA GLY A 36 -6.07 2.75 -16.48
C GLY A 36 -5.41 4.11 -16.75
N VAL A 37 -4.84 4.75 -15.74
CA VAL A 37 -4.10 6.01 -15.85
C VAL A 37 -2.60 5.76 -15.82
N PRO A 38 -1.79 6.52 -16.59
CA PRO A 38 -0.34 6.40 -16.52
C PRO A 38 0.21 6.72 -15.12
N PRO A 39 1.34 6.12 -14.74
CA PRO A 39 2.05 6.51 -13.53
C PRO A 39 2.38 8.00 -13.51
N GLN A 40 2.38 8.60 -12.32
CA GLN A 40 2.77 9.97 -12.12
C GLN A 40 4.23 10.18 -12.58
N SER A 41 4.47 11.23 -13.38
CA SER A 41 5.79 11.59 -13.90
C SER A 41 6.50 12.69 -13.08
N THR A 42 5.78 13.37 -12.19
CA THR A 42 6.33 14.38 -11.30
C THR A 42 6.87 13.74 -10.01
N PRO A 43 7.77 14.41 -9.27
CA PRO A 43 8.29 13.89 -8.01
C PRO A 43 7.17 13.49 -7.05
N ALA A 44 7.30 12.32 -6.42
CA ALA A 44 6.32 11.83 -5.46
C ALA A 44 6.09 12.87 -4.33
N PRO A 45 4.83 13.13 -3.92
CA PRO A 45 4.52 14.08 -2.86
C PRO A 45 4.76 13.52 -1.44
N TYR A 46 5.23 12.27 -1.34
CA TYR A 46 5.49 11.57 -0.08
C TYR A 46 6.95 11.15 0.03
N VAL A 47 7.41 10.93 1.27
CA VAL A 47 8.76 10.45 1.58
C VAL A 47 8.65 9.24 2.51
N ILE A 48 9.38 8.17 2.19
CA ILE A 48 9.53 7.00 3.05
C ILE A 48 10.85 7.13 3.82
N THR A 49 10.77 7.20 5.15
CA THR A 49 11.89 7.39 6.05
C THR A 49 12.03 6.17 6.96
N PRO A 50 13.00 5.29 6.71
CA PRO A 50 13.34 4.25 7.68
C PRO A 50 14.02 4.87 8.91
N SER A 51 13.76 4.32 10.10
CA SER A 51 14.41 4.80 11.34
C SER A 51 15.93 4.55 11.38
N THR A 52 16.43 3.64 10.55
CA THR A 52 17.86 3.33 10.39
C THR A 52 18.17 2.97 8.94
N LYS A 53 19.40 3.25 8.49
CA LYS A 53 19.93 2.81 7.20
C LYS A 53 20.61 1.44 7.26
N ALA A 54 20.91 0.95 8.47
CA ALA A 54 21.51 -0.35 8.70
C ALA A 54 20.51 -1.25 9.43
N VAL A 55 20.12 -2.33 8.76
CA VAL A 55 19.15 -3.30 9.26
C VAL A 55 19.87 -4.50 9.87
N LYS A 56 19.35 -4.98 11.00
CA LYS A 56 19.78 -6.23 11.61
C LYS A 56 18.66 -7.25 11.42
N ALA A 57 18.99 -8.41 10.83
CA ALA A 57 18.03 -9.48 10.61
C ALA A 57 17.22 -9.81 11.88
N GLY A 58 15.90 -10.00 11.73
CA GLY A 58 14.98 -10.27 12.82
C GLY A 58 14.74 -9.12 13.81
N THR A 59 15.40 -7.97 13.66
CA THR A 59 15.23 -6.83 14.56
C THR A 59 14.22 -5.84 13.97
N PRO A 60 13.06 -5.61 14.61
CA PRO A 60 12.06 -4.69 14.10
C PRO A 60 12.57 -3.25 14.04
N MET A 61 12.09 -2.49 13.08
CA MET A 61 12.36 -1.07 12.90
C MET A 61 11.12 -0.32 12.45
N GLU A 62 11.11 0.99 12.65
CA GLU A 62 10.02 1.85 12.20
C GLU A 62 10.28 2.34 10.77
N VAL A 63 9.21 2.41 9.99
CA VAL A 63 9.18 2.99 8.65
C VAL A 63 8.08 4.04 8.64
N THR A 64 8.46 5.28 8.36
CA THR A 64 7.54 6.42 8.38
C THR A 64 7.27 6.88 6.95
N ILE A 65 6.01 7.09 6.60
CA ILE A 65 5.62 7.72 5.34
C ILE A 65 4.99 9.07 5.68
N SER A 66 5.53 10.14 5.12
CA SER A 66 5.03 11.50 5.35
C SER A 66 4.82 12.28 4.06
N GLY A 67 3.77 13.08 4.02
CA GLY A 67 3.56 14.10 3.00
C GLY A 67 4.59 15.22 3.08
N LYS A 68 5.07 15.70 1.93
CA LYS A 68 6.05 16.80 1.85
C LYS A 68 5.49 18.14 2.32
N THR A 69 4.18 18.33 2.20
CA THR A 69 3.45 19.50 2.71
C THR A 69 2.29 19.07 3.62
N ALA A 70 1.72 20.03 4.35
CA ALA A 70 0.55 19.78 5.19
C ALA A 70 -0.70 19.35 4.40
N SER A 71 -0.79 19.69 3.11
CA SER A 71 -1.88 19.29 2.23
C SER A 71 -1.68 17.93 1.57
N ASN A 72 -0.50 17.31 1.70
CA ASN A 72 -0.25 15.96 1.21
C ASN A 72 -0.68 14.93 2.26
N THR A 73 -1.98 14.68 2.33
CA THR A 73 -2.56 13.64 3.20
C THR A 73 -2.65 12.30 2.48
N ILE A 74 -2.46 11.21 3.22
CA ILE A 74 -2.45 9.83 2.73
C ILE A 74 -3.85 9.28 2.93
N ARG A 75 -4.56 9.05 1.81
CA ARG A 75 -5.82 8.29 1.79
C ARG A 75 -5.61 6.83 1.44
N GLY A 76 -4.66 6.56 0.57
CA GLY A 76 -4.37 5.23 0.05
C GLY A 76 -2.88 4.97 0.04
N LEU A 77 -2.49 3.75 0.36
CA LEU A 77 -1.12 3.29 0.24
C LEU A 77 -1.07 1.80 -0.08
N MET A 78 0.07 1.41 -0.63
CA MET A 78 0.55 0.04 -0.69
C MET A 78 2.05 0.10 -0.42
N LEU A 79 2.52 -0.54 0.66
CA LEU A 79 3.91 -0.49 1.09
C LEU A 79 4.49 -1.90 1.15
N GLN A 80 5.66 -2.08 0.55
CA GLN A 80 6.47 -3.30 0.62
C GLN A 80 7.93 -2.96 0.90
N ALA A 81 8.65 -3.87 1.54
CA ALA A 81 10.10 -3.89 1.50
C ALA A 81 10.56 -4.93 0.48
N ARG A 82 11.51 -4.56 -0.40
CA ARG A 82 12.02 -5.45 -1.43
C ARG A 82 13.52 -5.56 -1.47
N ALA A 83 14.03 -6.79 -1.61
CA ALA A 83 15.40 -7.10 -2.02
C ALA A 83 15.38 -7.44 -3.52
N GLY A 84 15.82 -6.50 -4.36
CA GLY A 84 15.52 -6.56 -5.80
C GLY A 84 14.01 -6.56 -6.03
N ASP A 85 13.48 -7.63 -6.63
CA ASP A 85 12.04 -7.81 -6.86
C ASP A 85 11.34 -8.71 -5.83
N LYS A 86 12.10 -9.35 -4.94
CA LYS A 86 11.56 -10.21 -3.89
C LYS A 86 10.99 -9.37 -2.76
N ILE A 87 9.77 -9.68 -2.33
CA ILE A 87 9.17 -9.09 -1.13
C ILE A 87 9.83 -9.72 0.10
N VAL A 88 10.26 -8.91 1.06
CA VAL A 88 11.02 -9.37 2.22
C VAL A 88 10.52 -8.76 3.52
N GLY A 89 10.52 -9.58 4.58
CA GLY A 89 10.11 -9.17 5.92
C GLY A 89 8.60 -8.97 6.03
N THR A 90 8.18 -8.50 7.20
CA THR A 90 6.76 -8.36 7.53
C THR A 90 6.50 -7.11 8.37
N PHE A 91 5.37 -6.49 8.13
CA PHE A 91 4.85 -5.37 8.88
C PHE A 91 3.89 -5.84 9.98
N LYS A 92 4.01 -5.21 11.15
CA LYS A 92 3.00 -5.26 12.20
C LYS A 92 2.19 -3.98 12.13
N VAL A 93 0.91 -4.14 11.86
CA VAL A 93 -0.08 -3.05 11.87
C VAL A 93 -1.01 -3.31 13.05
N ASP A 94 -1.35 -2.27 13.81
CA ASP A 94 -2.34 -2.38 14.87
C ASP A 94 -3.68 -2.83 14.25
N PRO A 95 -4.33 -3.88 14.77
CA PRO A 95 -5.65 -4.29 14.30
C PRO A 95 -6.68 -3.14 14.27
N ASN A 96 -6.54 -2.19 15.19
CA ASN A 96 -7.38 -1.00 15.33
C ASN A 96 -6.83 0.22 14.58
N ASP A 97 -5.76 0.09 13.77
CA ASP A 97 -5.30 1.20 12.94
C ASP A 97 -6.45 1.64 12.01
N PRO A 98 -6.82 2.94 12.02
CA PRO A 98 -7.97 3.44 11.27
C PRO A 98 -7.72 3.55 9.77
N LEU A 99 -6.45 3.57 9.34
CA LEU A 99 -6.06 3.83 7.96
C LEU A 99 -5.52 2.59 7.26
N ALA A 100 -4.82 1.71 7.97
CA ALA A 100 -4.01 0.65 7.37
C ALA A 100 -4.36 -0.75 7.87
N GLN A 101 -4.06 -1.74 7.04
CA GLN A 101 -4.19 -3.17 7.32
C GLN A 101 -3.04 -3.96 6.67
N PRO A 102 -2.66 -5.11 7.26
CA PRO A 102 -1.75 -6.02 6.60
C PRO A 102 -2.43 -6.69 5.40
N MET A 103 -1.66 -6.91 4.36
CA MET A 103 -2.01 -7.68 3.18
C MET A 103 -1.00 -8.83 3.05
N LYS A 104 -1.45 -9.95 2.48
CA LYS A 104 -0.59 -11.08 2.12
C LYS A 104 -0.35 -11.04 0.62
N CYS A 105 0.88 -10.77 0.18
CA CYS A 105 1.27 -10.95 -1.21
C CYS A 105 2.00 -12.28 -1.42
N ASP A 106 3.05 -12.54 -0.63
CA ASP A 106 3.74 -13.83 -0.52
C ASP A 106 3.44 -14.46 0.85
N VAL A 107 3.68 -13.70 1.92
CA VAL A 107 3.42 -14.11 3.31
C VAL A 107 2.54 -13.11 4.05
N GLN A 108 1.89 -13.55 5.12
CA GLN A 108 0.97 -12.69 5.86
C GLN A 108 1.71 -11.46 6.42
N GLY A 109 1.24 -10.26 6.04
CA GLY A 109 1.77 -9.00 6.54
C GLY A 109 3.05 -8.54 5.84
N ASP A 110 3.47 -9.14 4.74
CA ASP A 110 4.61 -8.65 3.95
C ASP A 110 4.34 -7.34 3.20
N THR A 111 3.06 -6.95 3.15
CA THR A 111 2.57 -5.77 2.48
C THR A 111 1.62 -5.03 3.42
N VAL A 112 1.66 -3.71 3.44
CA VAL A 112 0.63 -2.88 4.09
C VAL A 112 -0.23 -2.24 3.01
N THR A 113 -1.54 -2.20 3.22
CA THR A 113 -2.44 -1.41 2.38
C THR A 113 -3.46 -0.65 3.23
N HIS A 114 -4.19 0.28 2.61
CA HIS A 114 -5.19 1.07 3.31
C HIS A 114 -6.49 0.28 3.60
N LYS A 115 -7.24 0.73 4.60
CA LYS A 115 -8.64 0.38 4.89
C LYS A 115 -9.54 1.48 4.35
N LEU A 116 -10.81 1.15 4.17
CA LEU A 116 -11.84 2.16 3.95
C LEU A 116 -11.93 3.06 5.19
N HIS A 117 -11.80 4.37 4.99
CA HIS A 117 -11.99 5.39 6.02
C HIS A 117 -12.54 6.67 5.39
N ASP A 118 -12.99 7.59 6.23
CA ASP A 118 -13.52 8.88 5.79
C ASP A 118 -12.37 9.83 5.41
N PRO A 119 -12.52 10.65 4.36
CA PRO A 119 -11.58 11.72 4.00
C PRO A 119 -11.04 12.57 5.16
N LYS A 120 -11.85 12.84 6.18
CA LYS A 120 -11.45 13.63 7.35
C LYS A 120 -10.39 12.93 8.20
N ASP A 121 -10.26 11.62 8.06
CA ASP A 121 -9.31 10.76 8.77
C ASP A 121 -8.02 10.52 7.95
N ASP A 122 -7.91 11.10 6.75
CA ASP A 122 -6.68 11.07 5.95
C ASP A 122 -5.51 11.62 6.80
N LYS A 123 -4.39 10.89 6.86
CA LYS A 123 -3.25 11.25 7.70
C LYS A 123 -2.11 11.85 6.88
N GLN A 124 -1.51 12.93 7.34
CA GLN A 124 -0.30 13.46 6.69
C GLN A 124 0.94 12.57 6.93
N THR A 125 0.99 11.86 8.07
CA THR A 125 2.06 10.91 8.39
C THR A 125 1.49 9.60 8.93
N VAL A 126 2.06 8.48 8.50
CA VAL A 126 1.80 7.13 9.01
C VAL A 126 3.12 6.45 9.34
N TYR A 127 3.09 5.51 10.28
CA TYR A 127 4.26 4.75 10.72
C TYR A 127 3.89 3.27 10.81
N PHE A 128 4.84 2.42 10.42
CA PHE A 128 4.68 0.97 10.49
C PHE A 128 5.93 0.33 11.07
N THR A 129 5.75 -0.68 11.91
CA THR A 129 6.86 -1.52 12.37
C THR A 129 7.12 -2.61 11.35
N TRP A 130 8.29 -2.59 10.72
CA TRP A 130 8.74 -3.64 9.79
C TRP A 130 9.82 -4.50 10.45
N THR A 131 9.70 -5.82 10.28
CA THR A 131 10.67 -6.80 10.76
C THR A 131 11.38 -7.43 9.57
N PRO A 132 12.70 -7.26 9.43
CA PRO A 132 13.50 -7.95 8.43
C PRO A 132 13.49 -9.46 8.68
N PRO A 133 13.52 -10.30 7.63
CA PRO A 133 13.59 -11.74 7.81
C PRO A 133 14.96 -12.14 8.41
N ALA A 134 15.02 -13.33 9.02
CA ALA A 134 16.19 -13.78 9.77
C ALA A 134 17.42 -14.05 8.88
N ASP A 135 17.19 -14.32 7.60
CA ASP A 135 18.19 -14.63 6.58
C ASP A 135 18.54 -13.43 5.68
N LEU A 136 18.09 -12.21 6.03
CA LEU A 136 18.36 -11.03 5.22
C LEU A 136 19.87 -10.75 5.14
N ASN A 137 20.40 -10.77 3.91
CA ASN A 137 21.80 -10.53 3.59
C ASN A 137 22.01 -9.53 2.43
N GLU A 138 20.93 -8.92 1.94
CA GLU A 138 20.95 -7.99 0.81
C GLU A 138 20.42 -6.60 1.21
N SER A 139 20.77 -5.60 0.39
CA SER A 139 20.16 -4.27 0.50
C SER A 139 18.69 -4.32 0.11
N ILE A 140 17.86 -3.65 0.91
CA ILE A 140 16.41 -3.54 0.66
C ILE A 140 16.02 -2.12 0.29
N LYS A 141 14.85 -1.99 -0.33
CA LYS A 141 14.17 -0.72 -0.58
C LYS A 141 12.72 -0.82 -0.15
N PHE A 142 12.24 0.20 0.55
CA PHE A 142 10.82 0.39 0.76
C PHE A 142 10.22 1.07 -0.48
N ARG A 143 9.10 0.56 -0.97
CA ARG A 143 8.35 1.14 -2.09
C ARG A 143 6.87 0.84 -1.97
#